data_AF-A0A924S4P5-F1
#
_entry.id   AF-A0A924S4P5-F1
#
_cell.length_a   1.000
_cell.length_b   1.000
_cell.length_c   1.000
_cell.angle_alpha   90.00
_cell.angle_beta   90.00
_cell.angle_gamma   90.00
#
_symmetry.space_group_name_H-M   'P 1'
#
loop_
_entity.id
_entity.type
_entity.pdbx_description
1 polymer ?
#
loop_
_entity_poly.entity_id
_entity_poly.type
_entity_poly.pdbx_seq_one_letter_code
_entity_poly.pdbx_strand_id
1 'polypeptide(L)'
;MHPTLQAALAEARPLIDGRGWQAPSPETTAAAGRLLDLVEPLQRQPDVQAEPDGTISFEWEAGEHGWLTLTVDDQGQLTHSAVLGEDEFTQTEAFGDVLPGWADTLLRRVLGAGH
;
A
#
# COMPACT_ATOMS: atom_id res chain seq x y z
N MET A 1 0.05 0.95 -16.48
CA MET A 1 -0.74 1.23 -15.27
C MET A 1 -1.37 -0.07 -14.83
N HIS A 2 -1.18 -0.46 -13.58
CA HIS A 2 -1.66 -1.74 -13.06
C HIS A 2 -3.20 -1.80 -13.02
N PRO A 3 -3.82 -2.95 -13.32
CA PRO A 3 -5.28 -3.07 -13.32
C PRO A 3 -5.88 -2.83 -11.93
N THR A 4 -5.21 -3.29 -10.86
CA THR A 4 -5.66 -3.08 -9.48
C THR A 4 -5.60 -1.61 -9.08
N LEU A 5 -4.52 -0.91 -9.43
CA LEU A 5 -4.41 0.54 -9.23
C LEU A 5 -5.47 1.32 -10.02
N GLN A 6 -5.75 0.89 -11.25
CA GLN A 6 -6.81 1.51 -12.05
C GLN A 6 -8.20 1.32 -11.41
N ALA A 7 -8.48 0.14 -10.85
CA ALA A 7 -9.72 -0.13 -10.14
C ALA A 7 -9.85 0.77 -8.90
N ALA A 8 -8.82 0.84 -8.05
CA ALA A 8 -8.79 1.69 -6.86
C ALA A 8 -9.08 3.18 -7.18
N LEU A 9 -8.44 3.71 -8.23
CA LEU A 9 -8.67 5.09 -8.68
C LEU A 9 -10.07 5.31 -9.26
N ALA A 10 -10.66 4.29 -9.89
CA ALA A 10 -12.03 4.36 -10.40
C ALA A 10 -13.06 4.35 -9.26
N GLU A 11 -12.81 3.55 -8.22
CA GLU A 11 -13.67 3.47 -7.03
C GLU A 11 -13.64 4.76 -6.21
N ALA A 12 -12.48 5.43 -6.13
CA ALA A 12 -12.35 6.71 -5.45
C ALA A 12 -13.00 7.88 -6.19
N ARG A 13 -13.21 7.78 -7.52
CA ARG A 13 -13.78 8.86 -8.35
C ARG A 13 -15.08 9.46 -7.80
N PRO A 14 -16.14 8.68 -7.51
CA PRO A 14 -17.38 9.25 -6.95
C PRO A 14 -17.18 9.89 -5.57
N LEU A 15 -16.18 9.45 -4.80
CA LEU A 15 -15.87 10.00 -3.47
C LEU A 15 -15.12 11.34 -3.60
N ILE A 16 -14.24 11.47 -4.59
CA ILE A 16 -13.59 12.73 -4.96
C ILE A 16 -14.65 13.74 -5.40
N ASP A 17 -15.53 13.34 -6.33
CA ASP A 17 -16.52 14.24 -6.92
C ASP A 17 -17.65 14.64 -5.95
N GLY A 18 -17.99 13.75 -5.01
CA GLY A 18 -19.19 13.90 -4.16
C GLY A 18 -18.95 14.03 -2.66
N ARG A 19 -17.75 13.70 -2.15
CA ARG A 19 -17.43 13.65 -0.71
C ARG A 19 -16.19 14.46 -0.32
N GLY A 20 -15.58 15.17 -1.27
CA GLY A 20 -14.43 16.04 -1.00
C GLY A 20 -13.13 15.28 -0.72
N TRP A 21 -13.04 14.02 -1.14
CA TRP A 21 -11.76 13.31 -1.16
C TRP A 21 -10.78 14.02 -2.09
N GLN A 22 -9.50 13.94 -1.76
CA GLN A 22 -8.45 14.46 -2.61
C GLN A 22 -8.10 13.41 -3.66
N ALA A 23 -7.92 13.86 -4.90
CA ALA A 23 -7.43 12.97 -5.95
C ALA A 23 -5.95 12.67 -5.71
N PRO A 24 -5.51 11.40 -5.78
CA PRO A 24 -4.10 11.08 -5.71
C PRO A 24 -3.29 11.83 -6.74
N SER A 25 -2.14 12.36 -6.32
CA SER A 25 -1.26 13.10 -7.23
C SER A 25 -0.67 12.16 -8.31
N PRO A 26 -0.19 12.70 -9.44
CA PRO A 26 0.57 11.93 -10.42
C PRO A 26 1.78 11.23 -9.80
N GLU A 27 2.46 11.89 -8.86
CA GLU A 27 3.59 11.39 -8.10
C GLU A 27 3.21 10.18 -7.23
N THR A 28 2.12 10.31 -6.47
CA THR A 28 1.54 9.22 -5.66
C THR A 28 1.13 8.04 -6.54
N THR A 29 0.48 8.31 -7.68
CA THR A 29 0.06 7.27 -8.63
C THR A 29 1.26 6.55 -9.26
N ALA A 30 2.34 7.28 -9.58
CA ALA A 30 3.56 6.70 -10.09
C ALA A 30 4.29 5.87 -9.03
N ALA A 31 4.34 6.33 -7.77
CA ALA A 31 4.88 5.58 -6.64
C ALA A 31 4.09 4.29 -6.39
N ALA A 32 2.76 4.37 -6.38
CA ALA A 32 1.86 3.23 -6.30
C ALA A 32 2.12 2.20 -7.41
N GLY A 33 2.31 2.66 -8.65
CA GLY A 33 2.68 1.80 -9.77
C GLY A 33 4.01 1.07 -9.54
N ARG A 34 5.05 1.78 -9.09
CA ARG A 34 6.36 1.19 -8.78
C ARG A 34 6.27 0.17 -7.65
N LEU A 35 5.51 0.46 -6.59
CA LEU A 35 5.31 -0.48 -5.50
C LEU A 35 4.65 -1.76 -5.99
N LEU A 36 3.64 -1.66 -6.86
CA LEU A 36 3.00 -2.81 -7.49
C LEU A 36 3.96 -3.63 -8.35
N ASP A 37 4.83 -2.98 -9.14
CA ASP A 37 5.88 -3.68 -9.92
C ASP A 37 6.84 -4.47 -9.00
N LEU A 38 7.18 -3.91 -7.83
CA LEU A 38 8.08 -4.54 -6.87
C LEU A 38 7.45 -5.75 -6.17
N VAL A 39 6.13 -5.72 -5.95
CA VAL A 39 5.39 -6.79 -5.25
C VAL A 39 4.69 -7.76 -6.21
N GLU A 40 4.64 -7.48 -7.52
CA GLU A 40 4.07 -8.38 -8.54
C GLU A 40 4.61 -9.82 -8.50
N PRO A 41 5.90 -10.08 -8.23
CA PRO A 41 6.42 -11.44 -8.14
C PRO A 41 5.95 -12.22 -6.90
N LEU A 42 5.27 -11.56 -5.96
CA LEU A 42 4.82 -12.18 -4.71
C LEU A 42 3.55 -13.01 -4.95
N GLN A 43 3.39 -14.08 -4.17
CA GLN A 43 2.27 -15.01 -4.35
C GLN A 43 0.91 -14.40 -3.98
N ARG A 44 0.90 -13.33 -3.17
CA ARG A 44 -0.32 -12.66 -2.73
C ARG A 44 -0.22 -11.17 -3.06
N GLN A 45 -1.20 -10.71 -3.82
CA GLN A 45 -1.34 -9.31 -4.19
C GLN A 45 -2.04 -8.54 -3.07
N PRO A 46 -1.69 -7.26 -2.88
CA PRO A 46 -2.38 -6.41 -1.93
C PRO A 46 -3.78 -6.04 -2.43
N ASP A 47 -4.67 -5.75 -1.48
CA ASP A 47 -5.81 -4.88 -1.75
C ASP A 47 -5.31 -3.44 -1.89
N VAL A 48 -5.74 -2.73 -2.92
CA VAL A 48 -5.25 -1.38 -3.23
C VAL A 48 -6.40 -0.41 -3.11
N GLN A 49 -6.22 0.63 -2.29
CA GLN A 49 -7.26 1.61 -2.05
C GLN A 49 -6.66 3.02 -2.15
N ALA A 50 -7.43 3.96 -2.70
CA ALA A 50 -7.07 5.37 -2.60
C ALA A 50 -7.70 5.92 -1.32
N GLU A 51 -6.94 6.70 -0.59
CA GLU A 51 -7.36 7.25 0.70
C GLU A 51 -7.96 8.66 0.54
N PRO A 52 -8.74 9.13 1.52
CA PRO A 52 -9.40 10.45 1.46
C PRO A 52 -8.45 11.64 1.29
N ASP A 53 -7.21 11.49 1.74
CA ASP A 53 -6.16 12.51 1.69
C ASP A 53 -5.34 12.49 0.39
N GLY A 54 -5.67 11.58 -0.54
CA GLY A 54 -4.95 11.45 -1.81
C GLY A 54 -3.73 10.53 -1.73
N THR A 55 -3.51 9.85 -0.60
CA THR A 55 -2.55 8.75 -0.51
C THR A 55 -3.12 7.46 -1.11
N ILE A 56 -2.27 6.46 -1.33
CA ILE A 56 -2.70 5.14 -1.81
C ILE A 56 -2.17 4.08 -0.85
N SER A 57 -3.08 3.26 -0.33
CA SER A 57 -2.81 2.18 0.60
C SER A 57 -2.80 0.83 -0.11
N PHE A 58 -1.98 -0.08 0.42
CA PHE A 58 -1.75 -1.43 -0.08
C PHE A 58 -1.81 -2.38 1.11
N GLU A 59 -2.86 -3.20 1.20
CA GLU A 59 -3.08 -4.06 2.35
C GLU A 59 -2.87 -5.54 2.02
N TRP A 60 -2.09 -6.23 2.84
CA TRP A 60 -1.94 -7.68 2.83
C TRP A 60 -2.48 -8.27 4.13
N GLU A 61 -3.46 -9.15 4.03
CA GLU A 61 -3.94 -9.92 5.17
C GLU A 61 -2.97 -11.07 5.51
N ALA A 62 -2.65 -11.28 6.79
CA ALA A 62 -1.81 -12.36 7.30
C ALA A 62 -2.65 -13.45 8.00
N GLY A 63 -3.76 -13.87 7.37
CA GLY A 63 -4.69 -14.85 7.96
C GLY A 63 -5.48 -14.25 9.14
N GLU A 64 -5.83 -15.08 10.13
CA GLU A 64 -6.69 -14.67 11.27
C GLU A 64 -5.99 -13.72 12.28
N HIS A 65 -4.69 -13.44 12.11
CA HIS A 65 -3.87 -12.83 13.17
C HIS A 65 -3.03 -11.63 12.72
N GLY A 66 -3.26 -11.07 11.55
CA GLY A 66 -2.52 -9.86 11.20
C GLY A 66 -2.81 -9.28 9.84
N TRP A 67 -2.24 -8.11 9.62
CA TRP A 67 -2.28 -7.38 8.36
C TRP A 67 -1.04 -6.50 8.23
N LEU A 68 -0.76 -6.10 7.00
CA LEU A 68 0.25 -5.10 6.68
C LEU A 68 -0.35 -4.13 5.68
N THR A 69 -0.34 -2.86 6.02
CA THR A 69 -0.69 -1.76 5.13
C THR A 69 0.57 -0.98 4.81
N LEU A 70 0.85 -0.84 3.52
CA LEU A 70 1.84 0.10 3.00
C LEU A 70 1.10 1.27 2.36
N THR A 71 1.45 2.49 2.71
CA THR A 71 0.84 3.71 2.18
C THR A 71 1.90 4.57 1.52
N VAL A 72 1.66 4.95 0.26
CA VAL A 72 2.51 5.90 -0.48
C VAL A 72 1.86 7.27 -0.51
N ASP A 73 2.68 8.30 -0.31
CA ASP A 73 2.27 9.70 -0.38
C ASP A 73 2.89 10.44 -1.59
N ASP A 74 2.56 11.72 -1.74
CA ASP A 74 3.11 12.62 -2.77
C ASP A 74 4.54 13.11 -2.43
N GLN A 75 5.02 12.84 -1.21
CA GLN A 75 6.34 13.23 -0.73
C GLN A 75 7.41 12.18 -1.01
N GLY A 76 7.02 11.05 -1.60
CA GLY A 76 7.91 9.92 -1.86
C GLY A 76 8.27 9.16 -0.59
N GLN A 77 7.35 9.11 0.38
CA GLN A 77 7.49 8.27 1.56
C GLN A 77 6.61 7.03 1.44
N LEU A 78 7.06 5.97 2.09
CA LEU A 78 6.31 4.75 2.32
C LEU A 78 6.09 4.62 3.83
N THR A 79 4.85 4.82 4.26
CA THR A 79 4.44 4.50 5.62
C THR A 79 4.02 3.04 5.66
N HIS A 80 4.55 2.30 6.61
CA HIS A 80 4.16 0.92 6.85
C HIS A 80 3.50 0.81 8.21
N SER A 81 2.38 0.12 8.24
CA SER A 81 1.66 -0.24 9.44
C SER A 81 1.37 -1.73 9.41
N ALA A 82 1.75 -2.47 10.44
CA ALA A 82 1.53 -3.90 10.50
C ALA A 82 1.10 -4.32 11.90
N VAL A 83 0.11 -5.19 11.96
CA VAL A 83 -0.28 -5.91 13.18
C VAL A 83 0.00 -7.38 12.94
N LEU A 84 0.80 -8.00 13.81
CA LEU A 84 1.18 -9.40 13.72
C LEU A 84 1.06 -10.05 15.11
N GLY A 85 -0.08 -10.68 15.36
CA GLY A 85 -0.42 -11.19 16.70
C GLY A 85 -0.67 -10.04 17.67
N GLU A 86 0.12 -9.96 18.74
CA GLU A 86 0.04 -8.90 19.76
C GLU A 86 0.96 -7.70 19.47
N ASP A 87 1.82 -7.82 18.44
CA ASP A 87 2.77 -6.78 18.07
C ASP A 87 2.17 -5.83 17.02
N GLU A 88 2.30 -4.52 17.25
CA GLU A 88 1.99 -3.47 16.28
C GLU A 88 3.27 -2.73 15.89
N PHE A 89 3.46 -2.54 14.59
CA PHE A 89 4.60 -1.84 14.01
C PHE A 89 4.09 -0.70 13.14
N THR A 90 4.57 0.52 13.38
CA THR A 90 4.35 1.65 12.47
C THR A 90 5.65 2.41 12.30
N GLN A 91 6.06 2.65 11.06
CA GLN A 91 7.18 3.52 10.75
C GLN A 91 7.06 4.02 9.30
N THR A 92 7.79 5.09 8.98
CA THR A 92 7.80 5.72 7.66
C THR A 92 9.23 5.76 7.16
N GLU A 93 9.42 5.41 5.88
CA GLU A 93 10.73 5.39 5.22
C GLU A 93 10.66 6.10 3.87
N ALA A 94 11.79 6.63 3.41
CA ALA A 94 11.89 7.19 2.06
C ALA A 94 11.70 6.08 1.01
N PHE A 95 10.88 6.34 0.00
CA PHE A 95 10.53 5.39 -1.04
C PHE A 95 11.10 5.81 -2.40
N GLY A 96 12.05 5.01 -2.88
CA GLY A 96 12.68 5.20 -4.18
C GLY A 96 12.25 4.11 -5.18
N ASP A 97 13.25 3.50 -5.81
CA ASP A 97 13.06 2.44 -6.81
C ASP A 97 13.09 1.02 -6.20
N VAL A 98 13.36 0.91 -4.90
CA VAL A 98 13.43 -0.37 -4.18
C VAL A 98 12.59 -0.29 -2.90
N LEU A 99 12.10 -1.44 -2.46
CA LEU A 99 11.42 -1.55 -1.17
C LEU A 99 12.40 -1.17 -0.04
N PRO A 100 12.00 -0.27 0.86
CA PRO A 100 12.74 0.01 2.08
C PRO A 100 12.94 -1.26 2.91
N GLY A 101 14.04 -1.32 3.66
CA GLY A 101 14.48 -2.55 4.33
C GLY A 101 13.45 -3.10 5.33
N TRP A 102 12.73 -2.22 6.03
CA TRP A 102 11.72 -2.65 6.97
C TRP A 102 10.42 -3.08 6.27
N ALA A 103 10.01 -2.37 5.21
CA ALA A 103 8.87 -2.78 4.38
C ALA A 103 9.07 -4.18 3.77
N ASP A 104 10.26 -4.49 3.21
CA ASP A 104 10.59 -5.85 2.72
C ASP A 104 10.54 -6.89 3.85
N THR A 105 11.04 -6.54 5.04
CA THR A 105 11.02 -7.44 6.20
C THR A 105 9.58 -7.79 6.63
N LEU A 106 8.71 -6.78 6.73
CA LEU A 106 7.30 -6.98 7.09
C LEU A 106 6.55 -7.76 6.00
N LEU A 107 6.77 -7.44 4.72
CA LEU A 107 6.19 -8.18 3.60
C LEU A 107 6.55 -9.66 3.65
N ARG A 108 7.83 -9.99 3.85
CA ARG A 108 8.27 -11.40 3.97
C ARG A 108 7.62 -12.09 5.17
N ARG A 109 7.47 -11.40 6.30
CA ARG A 109 6.86 -11.96 7.51
C ARG A 109 5.37 -12.25 7.29
N VAL A 110 4.64 -11.31 6.71
CA VAL A 110 3.21 -11.46 6.38
C VAL A 110 3.00 -12.57 5.36
N LEU A 111 3.79 -12.59 4.28
CA LEU A 111 3.69 -13.59 3.23
C LEU A 111 4.15 -14.98 3.68
N GLY A 112 5.06 -15.06 4.64
CA GLY A 112 5.53 -16.31 5.23
C GLY A 112 4.66 -16.86 6.36
N ALA A 113 3.82 -16.03 7.00
CA ALA A 113 2.98 -16.43 8.13
C ALA A 113 1.75 -17.29 7.76
N GLY A 114 1.54 -17.59 6.48
CA GLY A 114 0.39 -18.36 5.97
C GLY A 114 0.61 -19.86 5.82
N HIS A 115 1.44 -20.51 6.65
CA HIS A 115 1.75 -21.94 6.52
C HIS A 115 1.48 -22.73 7.81
#